data_AF-A0A7W7DG20-F1
#
_entry.id   AF-A0A7W7DG20-F1
#
_cell.length_a   1.000
_cell.length_b   1.000
_cell.length_c   1.000
_cell.angle_alpha   90.00
_cell.angle_beta   90.00
_cell.angle_gamma   90.00
#
_symmetry.space_group_name_H-M   'P 1'
#
loop_
_entity.id
_entity.type
_entity.pdbx_description
1 polymer ?
#
loop_
_entity_poly.entity_id
_entity_poly.type
_entity_poly.pdbx_seq_one_letter_code
_entity_poly.pdbx_strand_id
1 'polypeptide(L)'
;MLQSPGPAWFTRWTEEIEPRASVLRTWDPLLVPGLFQTEDYARSVFLGAPGITADEVDERVRARVRRGAILDGEVPPMVWALSDEYVLRRPVAAPETMRRQLEIISDLTRRPNITVQIVAPQCTTGMRSGFMIAQLGRGQPDTVNVESLGG
;
A
#
# COMPACT_ATOMS: atom_id res chain seq x y z
N MET A 1 -14.79 -20.21 -3.12
CA MET A 1 -13.80 -19.41 -2.36
C MET A 1 -12.55 -19.33 -3.20
N LEU A 2 -12.30 -18.19 -3.84
CA LEU A 2 -11.04 -17.95 -4.55
C LEU A 2 -9.97 -17.68 -3.48
N GLN A 3 -8.95 -18.53 -3.41
CA GLN A 3 -7.79 -18.26 -2.56
C GLN A 3 -7.13 -16.97 -3.05
N SER A 4 -6.95 -15.99 -2.16
CA SER A 4 -6.17 -14.80 -2.47
C SER A 4 -4.71 -15.23 -2.72
N PRO A 5 -4.05 -14.84 -3.83
CA PRO A 5 -2.72 -15.32 -4.24
C PRO A 5 -1.55 -14.80 -3.36
N GLY A 6 -1.85 -14.41 -2.12
CA GLY A 6 -0.90 -13.86 -1.16
C GLY A 6 -0.48 -14.88 -0.10
N PRO A 7 0.61 -14.59 0.64
CA PRO A 7 0.95 -15.35 1.84
C PRO A 7 -0.23 -15.39 2.82
N ALA A 8 -0.40 -16.48 3.57
CA ALA A 8 -1.53 -16.65 4.48
C ALA A 8 -1.71 -15.50 5.49
N TRP A 9 -0.61 -14.88 5.93
CA TRP A 9 -0.65 -13.72 6.82
C TRP A 9 -1.26 -12.48 6.13
N PHE A 10 -1.07 -12.35 4.82
CA PHE A 10 -1.63 -11.25 4.02
C PHE A 10 -3.09 -11.52 3.67
N THR A 11 -3.47 -12.77 3.44
CA THR A 11 -4.88 -13.16 3.22
C THR A 11 -5.76 -12.73 4.39
N ARG A 12 -5.33 -13.02 5.63
CA ARG A 12 -6.03 -12.54 6.84
C ARG A 12 -6.18 -11.02 6.86
N TRP A 13 -5.14 -10.28 6.49
CA TRP A 13 -5.20 -8.83 6.40
C TRP A 13 -6.27 -8.39 5.39
N THR A 14 -6.22 -8.91 4.16
CA THR A 14 -7.11 -8.48 3.07
C THR A 14 -8.55 -8.96 3.21
N GLU A 15 -8.80 -10.08 3.89
CA GLU A 15 -10.14 -10.68 4.00
C GLU A 15 -10.83 -10.34 5.32
N GLU A 16 -10.09 -10.19 6.43
CA GLU A 16 -10.68 -10.01 7.75
C GLU A 16 -10.42 -8.64 8.38
N ILE A 17 -9.25 -8.04 8.16
CA ILE A 17 -8.82 -6.83 8.90
C ILE A 17 -9.13 -5.58 8.09
N GLU A 18 -8.56 -5.46 6.90
CA GLU A 18 -8.64 -4.27 6.04
C GLU A 18 -10.09 -3.91 5.66
N PRO A 19 -10.98 -4.86 5.28
CA PRO A 19 -12.37 -4.54 4.94
C PRO A 19 -13.23 -4.09 6.13
N ARG A 20 -12.80 -4.37 7.36
CA ARG A 20 -13.52 -4.07 8.61
C ARG A 20 -12.91 -2.90 9.37
N ALA A 21 -11.79 -2.35 8.89
CA ALA A 21 -11.11 -1.24 9.52
C ALA A 21 -11.95 0.03 9.39
N SER A 22 -12.15 0.76 10.49
CA SER A 22 -12.71 2.11 10.44
C SER A 22 -11.66 3.17 10.08
N VAL A 23 -10.39 2.86 10.34
CA VAL A 23 -9.23 3.71 10.08
C VAL A 23 -8.09 2.88 9.51
N LEU A 24 -7.48 3.35 8.43
CA LEU A 24 -6.27 2.83 7.84
C LEU A 24 -5.19 3.92 7.86
N ARG A 25 -3.98 3.55 8.30
CA ARG A 25 -2.81 4.42 8.24
C ARG A 25 -1.70 3.68 7.52
N THR A 26 -1.12 4.29 6.51
CA THR A 26 -0.08 3.66 5.71
C THR A 26 1.10 4.59 5.51
N TRP A 27 2.29 4.00 5.48
CA TRP A 27 3.54 4.66 5.09
C TRP A 27 4.16 3.83 3.98
N ASP A 28 4.08 4.35 2.76
CA ASP A 28 4.63 3.69 1.57
C ASP A 28 5.74 4.59 0.99
N PRO A 29 7.02 4.38 1.36
CA PRO A 29 8.12 5.26 0.97
C PRO A 29 8.63 5.04 -0.46
N LEU A 30 8.28 3.91 -1.09
CA LEU A 30 8.90 3.48 -2.35
C LEU A 30 7.94 3.40 -3.53
N LEU A 31 6.65 3.19 -3.27
CA LEU A 31 5.61 2.99 -4.27
C LEU A 31 4.35 3.71 -3.79
N VAL A 32 3.47 4.06 -4.73
CA VAL A 32 2.14 4.55 -4.40
C VAL A 32 1.44 3.54 -3.48
N PRO A 33 0.75 3.97 -2.40
CA PRO A 33 -0.01 3.07 -1.53
C PRO A 33 -0.89 2.13 -2.32
N GLY A 34 -0.86 0.84 -1.99
CA GLY A 34 -1.49 -0.18 -2.83
C GLY A 34 -2.99 0.01 -3.03
N LEU A 35 -3.70 0.65 -2.10
CA LEU A 35 -5.13 0.97 -2.23
C LEU A 35 -5.41 2.09 -3.23
N PHE A 36 -4.41 2.90 -3.58
CA PHE A 36 -4.54 4.04 -4.48
C PHE A 36 -4.05 3.72 -5.89
N GLN A 37 -3.49 2.53 -6.10
CA GLN A 37 -2.90 2.16 -7.39
C GLN A 37 -3.98 1.91 -8.44
N THR A 38 -3.75 2.46 -9.62
CA THR A 38 -4.43 2.08 -10.86
C THR A 38 -4.00 0.68 -11.29
N GLU A 39 -4.82 0.05 -12.14
CA GLU A 39 -4.52 -1.26 -12.70
C GLU A 39 -3.15 -1.28 -13.42
N ASP A 40 -2.90 -0.30 -14.28
CA ASP A 40 -1.67 -0.19 -15.07
C ASP A 40 -0.42 0.06 -14.20
N TYR A 41 -0.55 0.86 -13.14
CA TYR A 41 0.54 1.08 -12.19
C TYR A 41 0.84 -0.22 -11.43
N ALA A 42 -0.19 -0.90 -10.92
CA ALA A 42 -0.04 -2.17 -10.23
C ALA A 42 0.62 -3.24 -11.12
N ARG A 43 0.21 -3.30 -12.40
CA ARG A 43 0.80 -4.18 -13.40
C ARG A 43 2.30 -3.91 -13.57
N SER A 44 2.69 -2.64 -13.70
CA SER A 44 4.10 -2.24 -13.83
C SER A 44 4.92 -2.67 -12.60
N VAL A 45 4.35 -2.56 -11.39
CA VAL A 45 4.99 -3.06 -10.16
C VAL A 45 5.18 -4.57 -10.18
N PHE A 46 4.15 -5.33 -10.55
CA PHE A 46 4.22 -6.81 -10.52
C PHE A 46 5.13 -7.39 -11.59
N LEU A 47 5.24 -6.75 -12.76
CA LEU A 47 6.16 -7.17 -13.83
C LEU A 47 7.64 -7.12 -13.40
N GLY A 48 7.98 -6.35 -12.36
CA GLY A 48 9.34 -6.31 -11.81
C GLY A 48 9.74 -7.55 -11.00
N ALA A 49 8.81 -8.48 -10.72
CA ALA A 49 9.10 -9.68 -9.93
C ALA A 49 9.87 -10.74 -10.76
N PRO A 50 11.02 -11.24 -10.26
CA PRO A 50 11.75 -12.29 -10.97
C PRO A 50 10.92 -13.56 -11.17
N GLY A 51 10.87 -14.06 -12.40
CA GLY A 51 10.22 -15.34 -12.73
C GLY A 51 8.68 -15.32 -12.75
N ILE A 52 8.05 -14.14 -12.66
CA ILE A 52 6.59 -14.04 -12.71
C ILE A 52 6.05 -14.25 -14.12
N THR A 53 4.97 -15.01 -14.24
CA THR A 53 4.24 -15.23 -15.48
C THR A 53 3.19 -14.13 -15.73
N ALA A 54 2.75 -13.99 -16.99
CA ALA A 54 1.70 -13.04 -17.34
C ALA A 54 0.38 -13.32 -16.59
N ASP A 55 0.01 -14.60 -16.46
CA ASP A 55 -1.21 -15.00 -15.74
C ASP A 55 -1.14 -14.65 -14.25
N GLU A 56 0.02 -14.85 -13.60
CA GLU A 56 0.24 -14.45 -12.21
C GLU A 56 0.20 -12.92 -12.03
N VAL A 57 0.73 -12.15 -12.99
CA VAL A 57 0.58 -10.69 -12.99
C VAL A 57 -0.89 -10.32 -13.07
N ASP A 58 -1.65 -10.88 -14.00
CA ASP A 58 -3.08 -10.61 -14.16
C ASP A 58 -3.89 -10.97 -12.92
N GLU A 59 -3.55 -12.08 -12.26
CA GLU A 59 -4.20 -12.47 -11.01
C GLU A 59 -3.92 -11.47 -9.88
N ARG A 60 -2.64 -11.09 -9.69
CA ARG A 60 -2.22 -10.13 -8.65
C ARG A 60 -2.76 -8.73 -8.90
N VAL A 61 -2.80 -8.28 -10.15
CA VAL A 61 -3.41 -7.01 -10.56
C VAL A 61 -4.91 -7.02 -10.23
N ARG A 62 -5.63 -8.08 -10.61
CA ARG A 62 -7.06 -8.21 -10.27
C ARG A 62 -7.28 -8.20 -8.75
N ALA A 63 -6.43 -8.89 -7.98
CA ALA A 63 -6.49 -8.84 -6.52
C ALA A 63 -6.24 -7.42 -5.98
N ARG A 64 -5.25 -6.70 -6.51
CA ARG A 64 -4.93 -5.32 -6.15
C ARG A 64 -6.09 -4.36 -6.39
N VAL A 65 -6.72 -4.44 -7.56
CA VAL A 65 -7.85 -3.58 -7.94
C VAL A 65 -9.09 -3.91 -7.10
N ARG A 66 -9.43 -5.20 -6.93
CA ARG A 66 -10.54 -5.61 -6.06
C ARG A 66 -10.39 -5.07 -4.64
N ARG A 67 -9.16 -5.06 -4.12
CA ARG A 67 -8.85 -4.54 -2.79
C ARG A 67 -9.09 -3.03 -2.67
N GLY A 68 -8.85 -2.26 -3.73
CA GLY A 68 -9.12 -0.81 -3.76
C GLY A 68 -10.60 -0.45 -3.59
N ALA A 69 -11.51 -1.37 -3.91
CA ALA A 69 -12.97 -1.13 -3.85
C ALA A 69 -13.47 -0.80 -2.43
N ILE A 70 -12.70 -1.09 -1.37
CA ILE A 70 -13.06 -0.69 0.00
C ILE A 70 -13.21 0.83 0.16
N LEU A 71 -12.52 1.62 -0.68
CA LEU A 71 -12.59 3.08 -0.66
C LEU A 71 -13.94 3.62 -1.20
N ASP A 72 -14.66 2.78 -1.95
CA ASP A 72 -15.94 3.08 -2.58
C ASP A 72 -17.10 2.31 -1.91
N GLY A 73 -16.85 1.66 -0.77
CA GLY A 73 -17.88 0.94 -0.01
C GLY A 73 -18.94 1.86 0.61
N GLU A 74 -20.04 1.26 1.08
CA GLU A 74 -21.15 2.00 1.74
C GLU A 74 -20.68 2.79 2.97
N VAL A 75 -19.74 2.23 3.73
CA VAL A 75 -19.07 2.88 4.86
C VAL A 75 -17.56 2.79 4.63
N PRO A 76 -16.96 3.73 3.87
CA PRO A 76 -15.54 3.67 3.55
C PRO A 76 -14.69 4.04 4.78
N PRO A 77 -13.48 3.47 4.94
CA PRO A 77 -12.60 3.78 6.06
C PRO A 77 -12.09 5.23 5.99
N MET A 78 -11.69 5.78 7.13
CA MET A 78 -10.77 6.93 7.13
C MET A 78 -9.38 6.45 6.73
N VAL A 79 -8.72 7.13 5.79
CA VAL A 79 -7.39 6.75 5.32
C VAL A 79 -6.41 7.90 5.51
N TRP A 80 -5.32 7.64 6.22
CA TRP A 80 -4.15 8.51 6.26
C TRP A 80 -2.99 7.82 5.55
N ALA A 81 -2.64 8.31 4.37
CA ALA A 81 -1.50 7.82 3.62
C ALA A 81 -0.36 8.82 3.71
N LEU A 82 0.75 8.39 4.30
CA LEU A 82 2.01 9.08 4.22
C LEU A 82 2.76 8.51 3.01
N SER A 83 3.31 9.39 2.18
CA SER A 83 4.11 8.99 1.02
C SER A 83 5.33 9.87 0.90
N ASP A 84 6.48 9.26 0.60
CA ASP A 84 7.70 10.02 0.30
C ASP A 84 7.51 10.81 -1.01
N GLU A 85 8.02 12.04 -1.10
CA GLU A 85 7.90 12.86 -2.31
C GLU A 85 8.42 12.13 -3.56
N TYR A 86 9.46 11.30 -3.40
CA TYR A 86 10.05 10.56 -4.50
C TYR A 86 9.08 9.56 -5.12
N VAL A 87 8.07 9.07 -4.37
CA VAL A 87 7.01 8.20 -4.90
C VAL A 87 6.27 8.87 -6.06
N LEU A 88 6.05 10.18 -6.00
CA LEU A 88 5.32 10.93 -7.05
C LEU A 88 6.15 11.12 -8.32
N ARG A 89 7.48 11.04 -8.21
CA ARG A 89 8.42 11.33 -9.30
C ARG A 89 9.10 10.08 -9.88
N ARG A 90 9.04 8.95 -9.16
CA ARG A 90 9.70 7.72 -9.56
C ARG A 90 9.06 7.15 -10.83
N PRO A 91 9.83 6.86 -11.89
CA PRO A 91 9.30 6.32 -13.15
C PRO A 91 9.03 4.82 -13.01
N VAL A 92 8.00 4.45 -12.24
CA VAL A 92 7.60 3.05 -12.02
C VAL A 92 6.89 2.47 -13.25
N ALA A 93 6.20 3.32 -14.01
CA ALA A 93 5.43 2.96 -15.18
C ALA A 93 5.67 3.97 -16.32
N ALA A 94 5.07 3.72 -17.49
CA ALA A 94 5.08 4.67 -18.59
C ALA A 94 4.54 6.05 -18.16
N PRO A 95 4.99 7.16 -18.77
CA PRO A 95 4.56 8.51 -18.39
C PRO A 95 3.04 8.69 -18.36
N GLU A 96 2.31 8.03 -19.24
CA GLU A 96 0.86 8.07 -19.32
C GLU A 96 0.20 7.43 -18.10
N THR A 97 0.70 6.26 -17.69
CA THR A 97 0.27 5.57 -16.48
C THR A 97 0.59 6.39 -15.23
N MET A 98 1.78 6.99 -15.16
CA MET A 98 2.15 7.85 -14.03
C MET A 98 1.26 9.08 -13.93
N ARG A 99 0.95 9.73 -15.05
CA ARG A 99 0.03 10.88 -15.08
C ARG A 99 -1.36 10.50 -14.55
N ARG A 100 -1.94 9.42 -15.08
CA ARG A 100 -3.24 8.90 -14.62
C ARG A 100 -3.21 8.52 -13.14
N GLN A 101 -2.12 7.91 -12.68
CA GLN A 101 -1.95 7.56 -11.28
C GLN A 101 -1.98 8.79 -10.35
N LEU A 102 -1.34 9.89 -10.77
CA LEU A 102 -1.34 11.14 -10.02
C LEU A 102 -2.70 11.84 -10.05
N GLU A 103 -3.43 11.77 -11.16
CA GLU A 103 -4.81 12.27 -11.27
C GLU A 103 -5.72 11.54 -10.26
N ILE A 104 -5.64 10.21 -10.19
CA ILE A 104 -6.39 9.42 -9.20
C ILE A 104 -6.04 9.82 -7.77
N ILE A 105 -4.76 10.02 -7.44
CA ILE A 105 -4.37 10.50 -6.11
C ILE A 105 -4.96 11.89 -5.84
N SER A 106 -4.93 12.79 -6.83
CA SER A 106 -5.52 14.12 -6.71
C SER A 106 -7.04 14.09 -6.53
N ASP A 107 -7.74 13.09 -7.05
CA ASP A 107 -9.17 12.94 -6.85
C ASP A 107 -9.49 12.32 -5.50
N LEU A 108 -8.68 11.36 -5.05
CA LEU A 108 -8.81 10.75 -3.72
C LEU A 108 -8.65 11.78 -2.60
N THR A 109 -7.73 12.74 -2.74
CA THR A 109 -7.54 13.82 -1.74
C THR A 109 -8.72 14.79 -1.64
N ARG A 110 -9.66 14.77 -2.59
CA ARG A 110 -10.91 15.54 -2.52
C ARG A 110 -11.96 14.86 -1.64
N ARG A 111 -11.79 13.59 -1.28
CA ARG A 111 -12.71 12.86 -0.42
C ARG A 111 -12.48 13.24 1.05
N PRO A 112 -13.54 13.51 1.84
CA PRO A 112 -13.38 13.97 3.23
C PRO A 112 -12.78 12.92 4.17
N ASN A 113 -12.82 11.64 3.79
CA ASN A 113 -12.28 10.53 4.57
C ASN A 113 -10.85 10.13 4.16
N ILE A 114 -10.21 10.83 3.21
CA ILE A 114 -8.85 10.48 2.75
C ILE A 114 -7.92 11.68 2.93
N THR A 115 -6.81 11.44 3.63
CA THR A 115 -5.71 12.39 3.78
C THR A 115 -4.45 11.79 3.18
N VAL A 116 -3.82 12.49 2.26
CA VAL A 116 -2.50 12.14 1.71
C VAL A 116 -1.50 13.19 2.18
N GLN A 117 -0.44 12.76 2.86
CA GLN A 117 0.63 13.61 3.35
C GLN A 117 1.92 13.26 2.63
N ILE A 118 2.55 14.26 2.02
CA ILE A 118 3.83 14.10 1.35
C ILE A 118 4.96 14.41 2.32
N VAL A 119 5.82 13.43 2.53
CA VAL A 119 7.05 13.57 3.31
C VAL A 119 8.12 14.10 2.38
N ALA A 120 8.56 15.33 2.65
CA ALA A 120 9.62 15.96 1.88
C ALA A 120 10.94 15.16 1.99
N PRO A 121 11.78 15.11 0.94
CA PRO A 121 12.99 14.29 0.91
C PRO A 121 14.03 14.71 1.97
N GLN A 122 13.98 15.96 2.42
CA GLN A 122 14.80 16.49 3.51
C GLN A 122 14.23 16.21 4.91
N CYS A 123 13.08 15.54 5.02
CA CYS A 123 12.45 15.21 6.29
C CYS A 123 13.16 14.01 6.93
N THR A 124 14.05 14.28 7.89
CA THR A 124 14.75 13.23 8.64
C THR A 124 13.81 12.38 9.48
N THR A 125 12.66 12.91 9.93
CA THR A 125 11.66 12.17 10.73
C THR A 125 11.07 10.97 9.99
N GLY A 126 10.88 11.05 8.67
CA GLY A 126 10.40 9.94 7.84
C GLY A 126 11.47 8.89 7.49
N MET A 127 12.75 9.27 7.61
CA MET A 127 13.91 8.40 7.35
C MET A 127 14.45 7.72 8.62
N ARG A 128 13.90 8.04 9.79
CA ARG A 128 14.47 7.68 11.10
C ARG A 128 14.04 6.33 11.67
N SER A 129 13.12 5.60 11.03
CA SER A 129 12.53 4.41 11.64
C SER A 129 12.60 3.16 10.78
N GLY A 130 13.44 2.21 11.23
CA GLY A 130 13.37 0.81 10.86
C GLY A 130 12.59 0.04 11.94
N PHE A 131 11.95 -1.06 11.55
CA PHE A 131 11.31 -1.95 12.51
C PHE A 131 12.06 -3.30 12.56
N MET A 132 12.13 -3.90 13.75
CA MET A 132 12.56 -5.28 13.96
C MET A 132 11.38 -6.08 14.52
N ILE A 133 11.04 -7.20 13.88
CA ILE A 133 9.99 -8.11 14.34
C ILE A 133 10.64 -9.28 15.07
N ALA A 134 10.33 -9.44 16.34
CA ALA A 134 10.76 -10.58 17.14
C ALA A 134 9.65 -11.64 17.15
N GLN A 135 9.96 -12.82 16.64
CA GLN A 135 9.12 -13.99 16.75
C GLN A 135 9.36 -14.67 18.10
N LEU A 136 8.35 -14.64 18.96
CA LEU A 136 8.38 -15.30 20.26
C LEU A 136 7.72 -16.69 20.14
N GLY A 137 8.08 -17.60 21.04
CA GLY A 137 7.70 -19.01 20.98
C GLY A 137 6.20 -19.28 20.80
N ARG A 138 5.85 -20.51 20.42
CA ARG A 138 4.48 -20.91 20.03
C ARG A 138 3.40 -20.36 20.98
N GLY A 139 2.44 -19.65 20.39
CA GLY A 139 1.25 -19.13 21.09
C GLY A 139 1.33 -17.68 21.52
N GLN A 140 2.45 -16.98 21.28
CA GLN A 140 2.58 -15.55 21.55
C GLN A 140 2.50 -14.72 20.27
N PRO A 141 1.91 -13.52 20.32
CA PRO A 141 1.89 -12.61 19.18
C PRO A 141 3.29 -12.08 18.90
N ASP A 142 3.62 -11.94 17.62
CA ASP A 142 4.87 -11.29 17.20
C ASP A 142 4.94 -9.87 17.78
N THR A 143 6.10 -9.50 18.30
CA THR A 143 6.33 -8.16 18.85
C THR A 143 7.09 -7.32 17.83
N VAL A 144 6.58 -6.12 17.55
CA VAL A 144 7.25 -5.15 16.69
C VAL A 144 8.01 -4.15 17.57
N ASN A 145 9.32 -4.06 17.40
CA ASN A 145 10.11 -2.94 17.88
C ASN A 145 10.25 -1.92 16.74
N VAL A 146 9.95 -0.66 17.03
CA VAL A 146 10.13 0.48 16.14
C VAL A 146 11.23 1.33 16.76
N GLU A 147 12.45 1.26 16.21
CA GLU A 147 13.51 2.17 16.64
C GLU A 147 13.34 3.50 15.91
N SER A 148 13.49 4.60 16.64
CA SER A 148 13.60 5.95 16.11
C SER A 148 14.93 6.52 16.63
N LEU A 149 15.68 7.23 15.79
CA LEU A 149 16.91 7.91 16.24
C LEU A 149 16.54 9.01 17.27
N GLY A 150 16.52 8.61 18.54
CA GLY A 150 16.11 9.44 19.68
C GLY A 150 16.14 8.72 21.05
N GLY A 151 16.28 7.40 21.08
CA GLY A 151 16.31 6.60 22.32
C GLY A 151 14.99 5.88 22.57
#